data_AF-A0A7Z9G366-F1
#
_entry.id   AF-A0A7Z9G366-F1
#
_cell.length_a   1.000
_cell.length_b   1.000
_cell.length_c   1.000
_cell.angle_alpha   90.00
_cell.angle_beta   90.00
_cell.angle_gamma   90.00
#
_symmetry.space_group_name_H-M   'P 1'
#
loop_
_entity.id
_entity.type
_entity.pdbx_description
1 polymer ?
#
loop_
_entity_poly.entity_id
_entity_poly.type
_entity_poly.pdbx_seq_one_letter_code
_entity_poly.pdbx_strand_id
1 'polypeptide(L)' 'MGLTALHLLGIEPTGGHDGRILCEALTNGPNPEEIYFTKETIWAERENGTSPLKEIVQRSHVEDTWYLDKGAVFR' A
#
# COMPACT_ATOMS: atom_id res chain seq x y z
N MET A 1 -13.07 -2.24 4.99
CA MET A 1 -12.49 -1.41 3.90
C MET A 1 -12.59 0.05 4.28
N GLY A 2 -11.65 0.90 3.85
CA GLY A 2 -11.69 2.33 4.13
C GLY A 2 -12.70 3.08 3.23
N LEU A 3 -13.15 4.26 3.68
CA LEU A 3 -14.16 5.07 2.97
C LEU A 3 -13.77 5.45 1.55
N THR A 4 -12.49 5.75 1.29
CA THR A 4 -11.99 6.06 -0.07
C THR A 4 -12.16 4.87 -1.03
N ALA A 5 -11.94 3.64 -0.57
CA ALA A 5 -12.11 2.45 -1.39
C ALA A 5 -13.59 2.16 -1.69
N LEU A 6 -14.48 2.36 -0.71
CA LEU A 6 -15.93 2.24 -0.92
C LEU A 6 -16.45 3.27 -1.91
N HIS A 7 -15.97 4.51 -1.79
CA HIS A 7 -16.28 5.60 -2.73
C HIS A 7 -15.87 5.27 -4.16
N LEU A 8 -14.65 4.75 -4.37
CA LEU A 8 -14.15 4.30 -5.67
C LEU A 8 -15.00 3.17 -6.29
N LEU A 9 -15.54 2.29 -5.45
CA LEU A 9 -16.38 1.17 -5.87
C LEU A 9 -17.87 1.53 -6.03
N GLY A 10 -18.25 2.78 -5.74
CA GLY A 10 -19.65 3.22 -5.76
C GLY A 10 -20.52 2.54 -4.69
N ILE A 11 -19.90 2.03 -3.62
CA ILE A 11 -20.59 1.33 -2.53
C ILE A 11 -20.90 2.32 -1.42
N GLU A 12 -22.16 2.41 -1.01
CA GLU A 12 -22.55 3.21 0.15
C GLU A 12 -21.99 2.58 1.45
N PRO A 13 -21.27 3.36 2.27
CA PRO A 13 -20.78 2.87 3.55
C PRO A 13 -21.94 2.57 4.51
N THR A 14 -21.93 1.41 5.15
CA THR A 14 -22.91 1.05 6.18
C THR A 14 -22.30 1.14 7.58
N GLY A 15 -22.93 1.94 8.45
CA GLY A 15 -22.52 2.13 9.84
C GLY A 15 -21.73 3.42 10.11
N GLY A 16 -21.25 3.56 11.34
CA GLY A 16 -20.41 4.68 11.74
C GLY A 16 -18.97 4.47 11.26
N HIS A 17 -18.43 5.46 10.56
CA HIS A 17 -17.05 5.46 10.10
C HIS A 17 -16.33 6.67 10.67
N ASP A 18 -15.23 6.44 11.40
CA ASP A 18 -14.39 7.52 11.97
C ASP A 18 -13.43 8.18 10.96
N GLY A 19 -13.56 7.84 9.67
CA GLY A 19 -12.70 8.34 8.60
C GLY A 19 -13.37 9.37 7.69
N ARG A 20 -12.61 9.85 6.70
CA ARG A 20 -13.16 10.61 5.55
C ARG A 20 -12.66 10.02 4.24
N ILE A 21 -13.36 10.35 3.15
CA ILE A 21 -12.84 10.10 1.80
C ILE A 21 -11.62 11.02 1.59
N LEU A 22 -10.52 10.43 1.14
CA LEU A 22 -9.30 11.16 0.78
C LEU A 22 -9.42 11.63 -0.67
N CYS A 23 -10.21 12.67 -0.92
CA CYS A 23 -10.39 13.23 -2.26
C CYS A 23 -9.06 13.68 -2.88
N GLU A 24 -8.11 14.12 -2.05
CA GLU A 24 -6.75 14.45 -2.48
C GLU A 24 -6.00 13.29 -3.15
N ALA A 25 -6.32 12.04 -2.81
CA ALA A 25 -5.76 10.85 -3.46
C ALA A 25 -6.49 10.50 -4.76
N LEU A 26 -7.63 11.13 -5.04
CA LEU A 26 -8.52 10.86 -6.18
C LEU A 26 -8.44 11.95 -7.26
N THR A 27 -7.96 13.14 -6.91
CA THR A 27 -7.78 14.26 -7.85
C THR A 27 -6.32 14.38 -8.27
N ASN A 28 -6.06 14.49 -9.59
CA ASN A 28 -4.72 14.62 -10.19
C ASN A 28 -3.82 13.38 -10.12
N GLY A 29 -4.39 12.20 -9.82
CA GLY A 29 -3.67 10.93 -9.98
C GLY A 29 -3.53 10.58 -11.48
N PRO A 30 -2.44 9.92 -11.88
CA PRO A 30 -2.30 9.39 -13.24
C PRO A 30 -3.45 8.41 -13.54
N ASN A 31 -3.88 8.36 -14.81
CA ASN A 31 -4.87 7.39 -15.26
C ASN A 31 -4.35 5.97 -14.91
N PRO A 32 -5.11 5.12 -14.18
CA PRO A 32 -4.64 3.80 -13.77
C PRO A 32 -4.15 2.91 -14.92
N GLU A 33 -4.70 3.09 -16.12
CA GLU A 33 -4.29 2.35 -17.33
C GLU A 33 -2.93 2.81 -17.88
N GLU A 34 -2.47 4.00 -17.51
CA GLU A 34 -1.19 4.60 -17.93
C GLU A 34 -0.07 4.39 -16.89
N ILE A 35 -0.39 3.83 -15.72
CA ILE A 35 0.59 3.56 -14.66
C ILE A 35 1.27 2.20 -14.93
N TYR A 36 2.49 2.26 -15.45
CA TYR A 36 3.38 1.11 -15.46
C TYR A 36 4.08 0.99 -14.11
N PHE A 37 3.88 -0.14 -13.44
CA PHE A 37 4.56 -0.43 -12.18
C PHE A 37 5.11 -1.84 -12.16
N THR A 38 6.24 -2.01 -11.50
CA THR A 38 6.82 -3.34 -11.23
C THR A 38 6.59 -3.69 -9.77
N LYS A 39 6.32 -4.97 -9.50
CA LYS A 39 6.20 -5.52 -8.15
C LYS A 39 7.34 -6.46 -7.88
N GLU A 40 7.93 -6.32 -6.70
CA GLU A 40 8.90 -7.27 -6.21
C GLU A 40 8.71 -7.58 -4.74
N THR A 41 9.07 -8.81 -4.39
CA THR A 41 9.09 -9.30 -3.01
C THR A 41 10.55 -9.51 -2.63
N ILE A 42 11.02 -8.74 -1.66
CA ILE A 42 12.38 -8.86 -1.13
C ILE A 42 12.35 -9.53 0.24
N TRP A 43 13.37 -10.34 0.48
CA TRP A 43 13.69 -10.90 1.79
C TRP A 43 14.84 -10.07 2.37
N ALA A 44 14.60 -9.39 3.48
CA ALA A 44 15.63 -8.69 4.22
C ALA A 44 15.88 -9.41 5.55
N GLU A 45 17.12 -9.87 5.76
CA GLU A 45 17.58 -10.29 7.08
C GLU A 45 18.20 -9.07 7.76
N ARG A 46 17.57 -8.62 8.85
CA ARG A 46 18.08 -7.48 9.63
C ARG A 46 18.76 -8.02 10.88
N GLU A 47 20.07 -7.85 10.97
CA GLU A 47 20.82 -8.14 12.20
C GLU A 47 20.42 -7.15 13.28
N ASN A 48 19.62 -7.60 14.25
CA ASN A 48 19.14 -6.75 15.35
C ASN A 48 19.71 -7.23 16.69
N GLY A 49 21.02 -7.52 16.73
CA GLY A 49 21.84 -7.80 17.93
C GLY A 49 21.47 -9.04 18.77
N THR A 50 20.29 -9.63 18.57
CA THR A 50 19.74 -10.64 19.46
C THR A 50 19.14 -11.84 18.73
N SER A 51 18.69 -11.68 17.48
CA SER A 51 18.30 -12.74 16.52
C SER A 51 18.05 -12.08 15.15
N PRO A 52 18.38 -12.72 14.01
CA PRO A 52 18.03 -12.16 12.70
C PRO A 52 16.51 -12.18 12.52
N LEU A 53 15.92 -11.00 12.30
CA LEU A 53 14.52 -10.91 11.89
C LEU A 53 14.45 -11.07 10.37
N LYS A 54 13.55 -11.92 9.90
CA LYS A 54 13.27 -12.08 8.47
C LYS A 54 12.10 -11.18 8.11
N GLU A 55 12.35 -10.16 7.32
CA GLU A 55 11.32 -9.28 6.79
C GLU A 55 11.02 -9.68 5.34
N ILE A 56 9.75 -9.96 5.07
CA ILE A 56 9.23 -10.08 3.70
C ILE A 56 8.56 -8.76 3.37
N VAL A 57 9.09 -8.08 2.36
CA VAL A 57 8.58 -6.79 1.93
C VAL A 57 8.14 -6.89 0.48
N GLN A 58 6.87 -6.59 0.22
CA GLN A 58 6.36 -6.36 -1.12
C GLN A 58 6.37 -4.87 -1.40
N ARG A 59 7.02 -4.48 -2.48
CA ARG A 59 7.08 -3.08 -2.93
C ARG A 59 6.70 -2.97 -4.40
N SER A 60 6.04 -1.86 -4.72
CA SER A 60 5.75 -1.44 -6.08
C SER A 60 6.66 -0.27 -6.46
N HIS A 61 7.16 -0.25 -7.69
CA HIS A 61 7.91 0.86 -8.25
C HIS A 61 7.07 1.56 -9.31
N VAL A 62 6.87 2.87 -9.17
CA VAL A 62 6.18 3.72 -10.15
C VAL A 62 7.11 4.88 -10.48
N GLU A 63 7.52 5.00 -11.74
CA GLU A 63 8.50 6.00 -12.20
C GLU A 63 9.80 5.96 -11.38
N ASP A 64 10.04 6.98 -10.53
CA ASP A 64 11.22 7.09 -9.64
C ASP A 64 10.86 6.85 -8.15
N THR A 65 9.62 6.43 -7.86
CA THR A 65 9.11 6.30 -6.49
C THR A 65 8.84 4.84 -6.13
N TRP A 66 9.33 4.44 -4.95
CA TRP A 66 9.06 3.14 -4.35
C TRP A 66 7.93 3.24 -3.32
N TYR A 67 6.94 2.37 -3.47
CA TYR A 67 5.79 2.24 -2.58
C TYR A 67 5.88 0.92 -1.81
N LEU A 68 5.68 0.98 -0.50
CA LEU A 68 5.57 -0.20 0.34
C LEU A 68 4.13 -0.70 0.31
N ASP A 69 3.90 -1.87 -0.28
CA ASP A 69 2.56 -2.44 -0.42
C ASP A 69 2.19 -3.27 0.81
N LYS A 70 3.10 -4.16 1.21
CA LYS A 70 2.93 -5.09 2.33
C LYS A 70 4.27 -5.37 2.98
N GLY A 71 4.27 -5.45 4.31
CA GLY A 71 5.42 -5.89 5.09
C GLY A 71 4.98 -6.92 6.13
N ALA A 72 5.75 -7.98 6.28
CA ALA A 72 5.58 -8.96 7.34
C ALA A 72 6.94 -9.28 7.96
N VAL A 73 6.97 -9.32 9.29
CA VAL A 73 8.17 -9.64 10.08
C VAL A 73 7.98 -11.03 10.68
N PHE A 74 8.95 -11.90 10.45
CA PHE A 74 8.99 -13.25 10.99
C PHE A 74 10.20 -13.37 11.92
N ARG A 75 10.02 -14.12 13.01
CA ARG A 75 11.04 -14.40 14.02
C ARG A 75 11.44 -15.86 13.98
#